data_AF-A0A535EHH9-F1
#
_entry.id   AF-A0A535EHH9-F1
#
_cell.length_a   1.000
_cell.length_b   1.000
_cell.length_c   1.000
_cell.angle_alpha   90.00
_cell.angle_beta   90.00
_cell.angle_gamma   90.00
#
_symmetry.space_group_name_H-M   'P 1'
#
loop_
_entity.id
_entity.type
_entity.pdbx_description
1 polymer ?
#
loop_
_entity_poly.entity_id
_entity_poly.type
_entity_poly.pdbx_seq_one_letter_code
_entity_poly.pdbx_strand_id
1 'polypeptide(L)'
;MIYSELADMTTAEARRALAGLPKCDYDVVVKPLRYRTEPHLAALCDFDGRRIILQVPRPFHSFKERVYHGARRKRGKGMHFSWLSENVFFRSRRDVLRFLYCHEWLHWYLHEELKKASSAETACDRFALRNFRRQRVTPEDANLALVRRRAA
;
A
#
# COMPACT_ATOMS: atom_id res chain seq x y z
N MET A 1 -1.31 -14.31 10.24
CA MET A 1 -2.59 -14.09 10.97
C MET A 1 -2.94 -12.59 10.95
N ILE A 2 -4.22 -12.18 10.90
CA ILE A 2 -4.58 -10.74 10.99
C ILE A 2 -5.11 -10.42 12.38
N TYR A 3 -4.58 -9.36 13.02
CA TYR A 3 -5.06 -8.82 14.28
C TYR A 3 -4.90 -7.30 14.41
N SER A 4 -5.66 -6.69 15.33
CA SER A 4 -5.68 -5.25 15.58
C SER A 4 -5.26 -4.92 17.00
N GLU A 5 -4.35 -3.94 17.14
CA GLU A 5 -3.94 -3.32 18.40
C GLU A 5 -4.63 -1.95 18.63
N LEU A 6 -5.61 -1.59 17.79
CA LEU A 6 -6.40 -0.38 17.95
C LEU A 6 -7.48 -0.58 19.02
N ALA A 7 -7.60 0.38 19.94
CA ALA A 7 -8.63 0.36 20.98
C ALA A 7 -10.07 0.43 20.42
N ASP A 8 -10.23 1.06 19.27
CA ASP A 8 -11.51 1.37 18.61
C ASP A 8 -11.75 0.56 17.32
N MET A 9 -10.98 -0.51 17.10
CA MET A 9 -11.18 -1.44 15.99
C MET A 9 -10.79 -2.87 16.39
N THR A 10 -11.76 -3.77 16.31
CA THR A 10 -11.58 -5.19 16.60
C THR A 10 -10.81 -5.91 15.49
N THR A 11 -10.17 -7.03 15.84
CA THR A 11 -9.55 -7.93 14.86
C THR A 11 -10.54 -8.41 13.78
N ALA A 12 -11.81 -8.62 14.13
CA ALA A 12 -12.84 -9.01 13.16
C ALA A 12 -13.12 -7.89 12.14
N GLU A 13 -13.15 -6.63 12.57
CA GLU A 13 -13.28 -5.47 11.68
C GLU A 13 -12.08 -5.32 10.76
N ALA A 14 -10.85 -5.48 11.29
CA ALA A 14 -9.64 -5.45 10.49
C ALA A 14 -9.65 -6.55 9.40
N ARG A 15 -10.04 -7.78 9.76
CA ARG A 15 -10.22 -8.89 8.81
C ARG A 15 -11.25 -8.57 7.74
N ARG A 16 -12.40 -8.00 8.13
CA ARG A 16 -13.44 -7.56 7.18
C ARG A 16 -12.93 -6.44 6.26
N ALA A 17 -12.16 -5.49 6.78
CA ALA A 17 -11.59 -4.40 5.99
C ALA A 17 -10.66 -4.90 4.89
N LEU A 18 -9.86 -5.94 5.19
CA LEU A 18 -8.90 -6.56 4.27
C LEU A 18 -9.48 -7.71 3.44
N ALA A 19 -10.76 -8.06 3.63
CA ALA A 19 -11.39 -9.13 2.88
C ALA A 19 -11.29 -8.89 1.36
N GLY A 20 -11.06 -9.98 0.61
CA GLY A 20 -10.92 -9.97 -0.85
C GLY A 20 -9.55 -9.50 -1.38
N LEU A 21 -8.62 -9.14 -0.50
CA LEU A 21 -7.22 -8.90 -0.88
C LEU A 21 -6.43 -10.22 -0.94
N PRO A 22 -5.33 -10.27 -1.72
CA PRO A 22 -4.49 -11.46 -1.79
C PRO A 22 -3.89 -11.78 -0.42
N LYS A 23 -3.73 -13.06 -0.10
CA LYS A 23 -3.17 -13.52 1.18
C LYS A 23 -1.63 -13.55 1.11
N CYS A 24 -1.00 -13.48 2.26
CA CYS A 24 0.41 -13.79 2.46
C CYS A 24 0.55 -14.70 3.69
N ASP A 25 1.75 -15.23 3.88
CA ASP A 25 2.12 -16.07 5.02
C ASP A 25 2.67 -15.27 6.22
N TYR A 26 2.54 -13.94 6.18
CA TYR A 26 2.96 -13.03 7.26
C TYR A 26 1.82 -12.73 8.25
N ASP A 27 2.20 -12.28 9.44
CA ASP A 27 1.26 -11.66 10.36
C ASP A 27 0.94 -10.23 9.92
N VAL A 28 -0.33 -9.88 9.90
CA VAL A 28 -0.79 -8.52 9.57
C VAL A 28 -1.27 -7.86 10.84
N VAL A 29 -0.56 -6.81 11.24
CA VAL A 29 -0.75 -6.12 12.53
C VAL A 29 -1.24 -4.71 12.27
N VAL A 30 -2.43 -4.38 12.77
CA VAL A 30 -2.96 -3.02 12.68
C VAL A 30 -2.59 -2.24 13.94
N LYS A 31 -1.86 -1.14 13.79
CA LYS A 31 -1.35 -0.30 14.88
C LYS A 31 -1.84 1.15 14.79
N PRO A 32 -1.88 1.89 15.90
CA PRO A 32 -2.16 3.32 15.86
C PRO A 32 -0.96 4.11 15.33
N LEU A 33 -1.18 5.01 14.38
CA LEU A 33 -0.23 6.04 13.97
C LEU A 33 -0.54 7.34 14.73
N ARG A 34 0.41 7.79 15.56
CA ARG A 34 0.37 9.14 16.12
C ARG A 34 1.03 10.10 15.14
N TYR A 35 0.33 11.18 14.79
CA TYR A 35 0.87 12.23 13.92
C TYR A 35 0.83 13.58 14.66
N ARG A 36 1.77 14.48 14.31
CA ARG A 36 1.86 15.82 14.92
C ARG A 36 1.19 16.90 14.07
N THR A 37 1.39 16.84 12.76
CA THR A 37 0.94 17.89 11.83
C THR A 37 -0.32 17.45 11.10
N GLU A 38 -0.25 16.36 10.34
CA GLU A 38 -1.38 15.86 9.55
C GLU A 38 -1.39 14.32 9.48
N PRO A 39 -2.58 13.71 9.33
CA PRO A 39 -2.70 12.29 9.04
C PRO A 39 -1.95 11.92 7.76
N HIS A 40 -1.26 10.78 7.78
CA HIS A 40 -0.55 10.26 6.62
C HIS A 40 -0.53 8.73 6.65
N LEU A 41 -0.17 8.13 5.53
CA LEU A 41 0.04 6.70 5.37
C LEU A 41 1.37 6.29 6.00
N ALA A 42 1.36 5.23 6.80
CA ALA A 42 2.57 4.62 7.33
C ALA A 42 2.37 3.12 7.48
N ALA A 43 3.27 2.34 6.88
CA ALA A 43 3.31 0.89 7.02
C ALA A 43 4.76 0.39 6.94
N LEU A 44 4.95 -0.88 7.26
CA LEU A 44 6.24 -1.56 7.20
C LEU A 44 6.04 -3.04 6.92
N CYS A 45 6.74 -3.58 5.93
CA CYS A 45 6.96 -5.01 5.77
C CYS A 45 8.27 -5.42 6.46
N ASP A 46 8.15 -6.05 7.63
CA ASP A 46 9.23 -6.64 8.41
C ASP A 46 9.46 -8.09 7.95
N PHE A 47 10.47 -8.28 7.10
CA PHE A 47 10.81 -9.59 6.54
C PHE A 47 11.36 -10.55 7.60
N ASP A 48 12.18 -10.05 8.52
CA ASP A 48 12.81 -10.86 9.57
C ASP A 48 11.77 -11.34 10.59
N GLY A 49 10.92 -10.42 11.06
CA GLY A 49 9.82 -10.71 11.97
C GLY A 49 8.58 -11.33 11.31
N ARG A 50 8.60 -11.49 9.98
CA ARG A 50 7.50 -12.01 9.14
C ARG A 50 6.17 -11.31 9.39
N ARG A 51 6.20 -9.98 9.36
CA ARG A 51 5.06 -9.11 9.71
C ARG A 51 4.84 -8.00 8.69
N ILE A 52 3.58 -7.71 8.41
CA ILE A 52 3.12 -6.50 7.75
C ILE A 52 2.43 -5.62 8.80
N ILE A 53 3.01 -4.47 9.10
CA ILE A 53 2.50 -3.51 10.08
C ILE A 53 1.78 -2.39 9.34
N LEU A 54 0.47 -2.26 9.59
CA LEU A 54 -0.38 -1.22 8.99
C LEU A 54 -0.71 -0.18 10.07
N GLN A 55 -0.26 1.06 9.91
CA GLN A 55 -0.53 2.09 10.91
C GLN A 55 -1.69 3.00 10.50
N VAL A 56 -2.69 3.12 11.36
CA VAL A 56 -3.90 3.93 11.13
C VAL A 56 -3.82 5.24 11.92
N PRO A 57 -3.93 6.42 11.26
CA PRO A 57 -3.91 7.71 11.94
C PRO A 57 -4.90 7.81 13.11
N ARG A 58 -4.43 8.31 14.25
CA ARG A 58 -5.26 8.59 15.44
C ARG A 58 -5.06 10.02 15.97
N PRO A 59 -6.14 10.79 16.17
CA PRO A 59 -7.53 10.48 15.80
C PRO A 59 -7.70 10.31 14.28
N PHE A 60 -8.68 9.52 13.85
CA PHE A 60 -8.91 9.37 12.41
C PHE A 60 -9.76 10.53 11.90
N HIS A 61 -9.19 11.30 10.99
CA HIS A 61 -9.92 12.24 10.13
C HIS A 61 -9.68 11.85 8.68
N SER A 62 -10.65 12.11 7.80
CA SER A 62 -10.41 11.93 6.37
C SER A 62 -9.35 12.92 5.90
N PHE A 63 -8.46 12.46 5.02
CA PHE A 63 -7.31 13.25 4.58
C PHE A 63 -6.98 12.96 3.13
N LYS A 64 -6.21 13.86 2.51
CA LYS A 64 -5.66 13.65 1.18
C LYS A 64 -4.16 13.42 1.30
N GLU A 65 -3.64 12.47 0.54
CA GLU A 65 -2.20 12.26 0.44
C GLU A 65 -1.77 12.15 -1.01
N ARG A 66 -0.62 12.74 -1.32
CA ARG A 66 -0.03 12.69 -2.65
C ARG A 66 0.74 11.38 -2.83
N VAL A 67 0.23 10.50 -3.67
CA VAL A 67 0.82 9.19 -3.96
C VAL A 67 1.57 9.21 -5.28
N TYR A 68 2.84 8.81 -5.27
CA TYR A 68 3.72 8.78 -6.45
C TYR A 68 3.73 7.40 -7.11
N HIS A 69 3.03 7.24 -8.23
CA HIS A 69 2.80 5.93 -8.85
C HIS A 69 3.58 5.74 -10.17
N GLY A 70 4.38 6.71 -10.58
CA GLY A 70 5.19 6.61 -11.79
C GLY A 70 6.17 7.75 -11.99
N ALA A 71 7.02 7.57 -13.00
CA ALA A 71 7.85 8.63 -13.55
C ALA A 71 7.81 8.52 -15.07
N ARG A 72 7.59 9.64 -15.77
CA ARG A 72 7.63 9.75 -17.22
C ARG A 72 8.90 10.46 -17.63
N ARG A 73 9.71 9.83 -18.49
CA ARG A 73 10.88 10.50 -19.08
C ARG A 73 10.43 11.66 -19.97
N LYS A 74 11.02 12.84 -19.79
CA LYS A 74 10.79 13.99 -20.68
C LYS A 74 11.55 13.78 -21.99
N ARG A 75 10.94 14.17 -23.12
CA ARG A 75 11.61 14.20 -24.42
C ARG A 75 12.64 15.34 -24.42
N GLY A 76 13.88 15.07 -24.84
CA GLY A 76 14.95 16.08 -24.92
C GLY A 76 16.37 15.52 -24.71
N LYS A 77 17.38 16.39 -24.92
CA LYS A 77 18.80 16.08 -24.61
C LYS A 77 18.99 16.16 -23.09
N GLY A 78 18.90 15.02 -22.40
CA GLY A 78 19.11 14.91 -20.96
C GLY A 78 18.31 13.78 -20.31
N MET A 79 18.71 13.36 -19.11
CA MET A 79 18.00 12.37 -18.31
C MET A 79 17.05 13.06 -17.32
N HIS A 80 15.96 13.62 -17.84
CA HIS A 80 14.94 14.30 -17.02
C HIS A 80 13.67 13.48 -16.90
N PHE A 81 13.11 13.45 -15.69
CA PHE A 81 11.87 12.75 -15.37
C PHE A 81 10.82 13.72 -14.81
N SER A 82 9.56 13.47 -15.16
CA SER A 82 8.38 14.03 -14.50
C SER A 82 7.75 12.95 -13.64
N TRP A 83 7.67 13.18 -12.34
CA TRP A 83 6.93 12.31 -11.44
C TRP A 83 5.44 12.34 -11.75
N LEU A 84 4.82 11.17 -11.73
CA LEU A 84 3.37 10.98 -11.85
C LEU A 84 2.83 10.77 -10.44
N SER A 85 1.91 11.63 -10.02
CA SER A 85 1.31 11.58 -8.69
C SER A 85 -0.19 11.84 -8.73
N GLU A 86 -0.93 11.27 -7.79
CA GLU A 86 -2.35 11.53 -7.57
C GLU A 86 -2.58 12.00 -6.13
N ASN A 87 -3.46 12.99 -5.93
CA ASN A 87 -3.92 13.38 -4.59
C ASN A 87 -5.10 12.46 -4.20
N VAL A 88 -4.80 11.43 -3.43
CA VAL A 88 -5.75 10.38 -3.05
C VAL A 88 -6.49 10.79 -1.79
N PHE A 89 -7.82 10.80 -1.84
CA PHE A 89 -8.65 11.08 -0.67
C PHE A 89 -8.98 9.80 0.10
N PHE A 90 -8.51 9.68 1.34
CA PHE A 90 -8.78 8.56 2.24
C PHE A 90 -9.99 8.87 3.12
N ARG A 91 -11.13 8.24 2.79
CA ARG A 91 -12.43 8.56 3.42
C ARG A 91 -12.67 7.82 4.72
N SER A 92 -11.98 6.71 4.93
CA SER A 92 -12.23 5.80 6.05
C SER A 92 -10.96 5.04 6.46
N ARG A 93 -10.98 4.49 7.66
CA ARG A 93 -9.93 3.56 8.14
C ARG A 93 -9.77 2.37 7.20
N ARG A 94 -10.85 1.91 6.54
CA ARG A 94 -10.80 0.84 5.53
C ARG A 94 -10.00 1.25 4.30
N ASP A 95 -10.14 2.50 3.82
CA ASP A 95 -9.34 2.99 2.69
C ASP A 95 -7.85 2.93 3.03
N VAL A 96 -7.46 3.41 4.22
CA VAL A 96 -6.08 3.38 4.71
C VAL A 96 -5.56 1.94 4.81
N LEU A 97 -6.27 1.06 5.51
CA LEU A 97 -5.86 -0.32 5.69
C LEU A 97 -5.64 -1.05 4.38
N ARG A 98 -6.57 -0.91 3.43
CA ARG A 98 -6.47 -1.59 2.14
C ARG A 98 -5.35 -1.02 1.27
N PHE A 99 -5.12 0.29 1.34
CA PHE A 99 -4.03 0.92 0.59
C PHE A 99 -2.68 0.45 1.12
N LEU A 100 -2.46 0.59 2.44
CA LEU A 100 -1.24 0.14 3.09
C LEU A 100 -1.00 -1.36 2.87
N TYR A 101 -2.04 -2.19 3.03
CA TYR A 101 -1.91 -3.62 2.81
C TYR A 101 -1.51 -3.94 1.37
N CYS A 102 -2.16 -3.33 0.37
CA CYS A 102 -1.77 -3.57 -1.03
C CYS A 102 -0.31 -3.16 -1.28
N HIS A 103 0.12 -2.03 -0.72
CA HIS A 103 1.50 -1.56 -0.86
C HIS A 103 2.49 -2.58 -0.27
N GLU A 104 2.34 -2.93 1.01
CA GLU A 104 3.25 -3.86 1.68
C GLU A 104 3.14 -5.31 1.16
N TRP A 105 1.95 -5.73 0.74
CA TRP A 105 1.77 -7.05 0.14
C TRP A 105 2.56 -7.16 -1.17
N LEU A 106 2.70 -6.08 -1.96
CA LEU A 106 3.54 -6.14 -3.16
C LEU A 106 5.03 -6.22 -2.81
N HIS A 107 5.47 -5.53 -1.75
CA HIS A 107 6.82 -5.69 -1.21
C HIS A 107 7.10 -7.14 -0.82
N TRP A 108 6.17 -7.74 -0.08
CA TRP A 108 6.20 -9.17 0.25
C TRP A 108 6.21 -10.05 -0.99
N TYR A 109 5.31 -9.83 -1.95
CA TYR A 109 5.19 -10.64 -3.17
C TYR A 109 6.47 -10.59 -4.03
N LEU A 110 7.10 -9.41 -4.13
CA LEU A 110 8.37 -9.26 -4.84
C LEU A 110 9.49 -10.06 -4.17
N HIS A 111 9.59 -9.96 -2.84
CA HIS A 111 10.64 -10.62 -2.08
C HIS A 111 10.43 -12.13 -1.98
N GLU A 112 9.25 -12.56 -1.52
CA GLU A 112 8.98 -13.94 -1.17
C GLU A 112 8.61 -14.79 -2.38
N GLU A 113 7.68 -14.33 -3.22
CA GLU A 113 7.18 -15.14 -4.33
C GLU A 113 8.06 -14.99 -5.57
N LEU A 114 8.48 -13.77 -5.90
CA LEU A 114 9.26 -13.50 -7.11
C LEU A 114 10.78 -13.53 -6.90
N LYS A 115 11.26 -13.61 -5.65
CA LYS A 115 12.69 -13.60 -5.28
C LYS A 115 13.45 -12.42 -5.91
N LYS A 116 12.82 -11.25 -5.95
CA LYS A 116 13.34 -9.97 -6.47
C LYS A 116 13.59 -8.99 -5.33
N ALA A 117 14.34 -7.93 -5.63
CA ALA A 117 14.46 -6.78 -4.74
C ALA A 117 13.08 -6.22 -4.39
N SER A 118 12.82 -6.03 -3.10
CA SER A 118 11.56 -5.50 -2.59
C SER A 118 11.39 -4.01 -2.85
N SER A 119 12.46 -3.24 -3.11
CA SER A 119 12.45 -1.76 -3.15
C SER A 119 11.74 -1.10 -4.36
N ALA A 120 10.67 -1.68 -4.89
CA ALA A 120 9.93 -1.17 -6.04
C ALA A 120 8.79 -0.23 -5.62
N GLU A 121 9.07 0.78 -4.78
CA GLU A 121 8.07 1.69 -4.18
C GLU A 121 7.04 2.23 -5.17
N THR A 122 7.49 2.73 -6.32
CA THR A 122 6.59 3.27 -7.34
C THR A 122 5.65 2.21 -7.94
N ALA A 123 6.06 0.94 -7.98
CA ALA A 123 5.17 -0.15 -8.38
C ALA A 123 4.20 -0.54 -7.26
N CYS A 124 4.65 -0.53 -6.00
CA CYS A 124 3.84 -0.76 -4.81
C CYS A 124 2.73 0.30 -4.68
N ASP A 125 3.09 1.58 -4.79
CA ASP A 125 2.15 2.70 -4.82
C ASP A 125 1.15 2.58 -5.97
N ARG A 126 1.63 2.24 -7.17
CA ARG A 126 0.75 2.04 -8.33
C ARG A 126 -0.23 0.89 -8.14
N PHE A 127 0.23 -0.21 -7.56
CA PHE A 127 -0.61 -1.36 -7.27
C PHE A 127 -1.64 -1.01 -6.20
N ALA A 128 -1.23 -0.37 -5.10
CA ALA A 128 -2.14 0.09 -4.05
C ALA A 128 -3.19 1.05 -4.59
N LEU A 129 -2.76 2.10 -5.31
CA LEU A 129 -3.61 3.13 -5.90
C LEU A 129 -4.71 2.55 -6.79
N ARG A 130 -4.38 1.56 -7.64
CA ARG A 130 -5.34 0.93 -8.55
C ARG A 130 -6.32 -0.01 -7.85
N ASN A 131 -5.97 -0.55 -6.68
CA ASN A 131 -6.64 -1.74 -6.14
C ASN A 131 -7.29 -1.56 -4.77
N PHE A 132 -6.89 -0.59 -3.95
CA PHE A 132 -7.33 -0.50 -2.56
C PHE A 132 -8.85 -0.38 -2.38
N ARG A 133 -9.58 0.12 -3.38
CA ARG A 133 -11.06 0.22 -3.35
C ARG A 133 -11.80 -0.95 -3.98
N ARG A 134 -11.11 -1.82 -4.73
CA ARG A 134 -11.74 -2.98 -5.39
C ARG A 134 -12.21 -3.98 -4.35
N GLN A 135 -13.26 -4.73 -4.65
CA GLN A 135 -13.76 -5.78 -3.75
C GLN A 135 -12.82 -6.99 -3.71
N ARG A 136 -12.29 -7.38 -4.88
CA ARG A 136 -11.36 -8.48 -5.05
C ARG A 136 -10.11 -8.01 -5.79
N VAL A 137 -8.95 -8.44 -5.29
CA VAL A 137 -7.62 -8.16 -5.84
C VAL A 137 -6.88 -9.49 -5.90
N THR A 138 -6.16 -9.74 -6.99
CA THR A 138 -5.45 -11.01 -7.21
C THR A 138 -3.98 -10.77 -7.58
N PRO A 139 -3.12 -11.81 -7.52
CA PRO A 139 -1.72 -11.70 -7.96
C PRO A 139 -1.57 -11.23 -9.42
N GLU A 140 -2.56 -11.49 -10.29
CA GLU A 140 -2.55 -10.97 -11.67
C GLU A 140 -2.59 -9.44 -11.71
N ASP A 141 -3.32 -8.80 -10.79
CA ASP A 141 -3.34 -7.34 -10.67
C ASP A 141 -1.96 -6.78 -10.30
N ALA A 142 -1.18 -7.54 -9.53
CA ALA A 142 0.20 -7.19 -9.18
C ALA A 142 1.12 -7.30 -10.39
N ASN A 143 1.02 -8.39 -11.15
CA ASN A 143 1.75 -8.55 -12.40
C ASN A 143 1.49 -7.38 -13.37
N LEU A 144 0.23 -6.93 -13.49
CA LEU A 144 -0.12 -5.76 -14.29
C LEU A 144 0.47 -4.43 -13.77
N ALA A 145 0.69 -4.30 -12.46
CA ALA A 145 1.34 -3.13 -11.88
C ALA A 145 2.86 -3.11 -12.15
N LEU A 146 3.48 -4.29 -12.22
CA LEU A 146 4.91 -4.50 -12.52
C LEU A 146 5.25 -4.28 -14.00
N VAL A 147 4.30 -4.49 -14.91
CA VAL A 147 4.49 -4.17 -16.34
C VAL A 147 4.75 -2.68 -16.49
N ARG A 148 5.99 -2.32 -16.82
CA ARG A 148 6.33 -0.97 -17.31
C ARG A 148 5.59 -0.77 -18.62
N ARG A 149 4.48 -0.02 -18.62
CA ARG A 149 3.95 0.53 -19.88
C ARG A 149 5.07 1.37 -20.47
N ARG A 150 5.66 0.91 -21.59
CA ARG A 150 6.48 1.77 -22.44
C ARG A 150 5.63 2.99 -22.76
N ALA A 151 6.13 4.17 -22.44
CA ALA A 151 5.50 5.39 -22.92
C ALA A 151 5.49 5.30 -24.44
N ALA A 152 4.30 5.31 -25.04
CA ALA A 152 4.13 5.54 -26.46
C ALA A 152 4.63 6.95 -26.81
#